data_AF-A0A2E8VP60-F1
#
_entry.id   AF-A0A2E8VP60-F1
#
_cell.length_a   1.000
_cell.length_b   1.000
_cell.length_c   1.000
_cell.angle_alpha   90.00
_cell.angle_beta   90.00
_cell.angle_gamma   90.00
#
_symmetry.space_group_name_H-M   'P 1'
#
loop_
_entity.id
_entity.type
_entity.pdbx_description
1 polymer ?
#
loop_
_entity_poly.entity_id
_entity_poly.type
_entity_poly.pdbx_seq_one_letter_code
_entity_poly.pdbx_strand_id
1 'polypeptide(L)'
;MEPIMTDTSRREFLTYSASLAAATAGVAAGAGAATKEPLTGATRHIHGPVRTLNGWTLPYVRKGNVKEFHLVAEEVQHEFAPGMVASCWGYNGSTPGPTIEAVEGDRVRILVTNRLPEHTTIHWHGLILPSGMDGVGGLNQPQIEPGETFAYEFDLVQHGTHMYHPHADEMTQLAVGMMGLFIIHPRENAAPVDRDYAMLLHNWAVHPGTYRPDPAVMVDFDLWTFNSKVFPAIEPIVARTGERVRVRIGNLSMWNHPIHLHGVQYEVTGSDGGRWPKHQWRREATEIVGVGQMRDIEFVAVPGDWAFHCHMAHHTMNAMGHDLPNSLGVDQSGVARELRELFPGYMAMGEDGMAEHQAHVEMGHVTGPPNTLPMATGRGPYGNIGMGGMFTTVKVRDNVHAGDFSDPGWYDAPVGSVAARVSSDPDFGNPPRRG
;
A
#
# COMPACT_ATOMS: atom_id res chain seq x y z
N MET A 1 -46.71 25.04 45.52
CA MET A 1 -46.52 26.21 44.65
C MET A 1 -45.75 25.71 43.45
N GLU A 2 -46.48 25.43 42.39
CA GLU A 2 -46.05 25.12 41.02
C GLU A 2 -47.16 25.72 40.12
N PRO A 3 -47.01 25.90 38.80
CA PRO A 3 -45.84 26.22 37.96
C PRO A 3 -46.20 27.38 36.96
N ILE A 4 -45.43 27.55 35.86
CA ILE A 4 -45.89 27.82 34.45
C ILE A 4 -44.97 28.77 33.65
N MET A 5 -44.49 28.25 32.50
CA MET A 5 -43.98 28.97 31.32
C MET A 5 -45.13 29.58 30.50
N THR A 6 -44.90 30.73 29.84
CA THR A 6 -45.37 31.12 28.48
C THR A 6 -44.84 32.54 28.19
N ASP A 7 -44.68 33.07 26.98
CA ASP A 7 -44.38 32.68 25.59
C ASP A 7 -44.46 34.01 24.79
N THR A 8 -43.82 34.08 23.62
CA THR A 8 -44.09 34.96 22.46
C THR A 8 -43.91 36.51 22.62
N SER A 9 -43.46 37.32 21.65
CA SER A 9 -43.24 37.18 20.21
C SER A 9 -42.44 38.38 19.64
N ARG A 10 -41.81 38.15 18.48
CA ARG A 10 -41.69 39.04 17.30
C ARG A 10 -41.61 40.57 17.53
N ARG A 11 -40.40 41.12 17.49
CA ARG A 11 -39.99 42.31 16.70
C ARG A 11 -38.62 42.77 17.17
N GLU A 12 -37.59 42.52 16.38
CA GLU A 12 -36.50 43.48 16.19
C GLU A 12 -35.79 43.15 14.88
N PHE A 13 -36.11 43.99 13.89
CA PHE A 13 -35.64 44.00 12.51
C PHE A 13 -35.00 45.38 12.31
N LEU A 14 -33.92 45.42 11.52
CA LEU A 14 -33.00 46.54 11.22
C LEU A 14 -31.80 46.61 12.17
N THR A 15 -30.54 46.57 11.72
CA THR A 15 -30.02 47.32 10.57
C THR A 15 -28.63 46.82 10.12
N TYR A 16 -28.31 47.14 8.86
CA TYR A 16 -27.01 47.26 8.22
C TYR A 16 -26.30 46.02 7.64
N SER A 17 -26.66 45.81 6.37
CA SER A 17 -25.88 45.31 5.26
C SER A 17 -24.42 45.79 5.22
N ALA A 18 -23.50 44.83 5.20
CA ALA A 18 -22.19 44.96 4.56
C ALA A 18 -21.98 43.73 3.67
N SER A 19 -21.76 43.99 2.40
CA SER A 19 -21.55 43.06 1.29
C SER A 19 -20.34 42.16 1.52
N LEU A 20 -20.57 40.85 1.68
CA LEU A 20 -19.53 39.83 1.51
C LEU A 20 -19.62 39.28 0.09
N ALA A 21 -18.68 39.70 -0.76
CA ALA A 21 -18.47 39.07 -2.05
C ALA A 21 -18.01 37.63 -1.84
N ALA A 22 -18.66 36.71 -2.55
CA ALA A 22 -18.38 35.29 -2.55
C ALA A 22 -16.93 35.01 -2.98
N ALA A 23 -16.13 34.46 -2.07
CA ALA A 23 -14.96 33.68 -2.43
C ALA A 23 -15.42 32.21 -2.47
N THR A 24 -15.81 31.75 -3.65
CA THR A 24 -15.89 30.33 -3.97
C THR A 24 -14.48 29.77 -3.90
N ALA A 25 -14.11 29.19 -2.75
CA ALA A 25 -12.95 28.30 -2.67
C ALA A 25 -13.30 27.05 -3.49
N GLY A 26 -12.90 27.06 -4.76
CA GLY A 26 -12.88 25.86 -5.57
C GLY A 26 -11.98 24.84 -4.90
N VAL A 27 -12.56 23.73 -4.46
CA VAL A 27 -11.83 22.51 -4.14
C VAL A 27 -11.21 22.06 -5.46
N ALA A 28 -9.95 22.41 -5.67
CA ALA A 28 -9.15 21.77 -6.70
C ALA A 28 -9.04 20.30 -6.28
N ALA A 29 -9.73 19.43 -7.02
CA ALA A 29 -9.50 18.01 -6.99
C ALA A 29 -7.99 17.78 -7.06
N GLY A 30 -7.43 17.17 -6.02
CA GLY A 30 -6.02 16.84 -5.96
C GLY A 30 -5.69 15.99 -7.18
N ALA A 31 -4.97 16.58 -8.13
CA ALA A 31 -4.26 15.81 -9.13
C ALA A 31 -3.41 14.80 -8.35
N GLY A 32 -3.65 13.51 -8.60
CA GLY A 32 -2.91 12.41 -7.99
C GLY A 32 -1.42 12.73 -8.02
N ALA A 33 -0.71 12.38 -6.95
CA ALA A 33 0.72 12.57 -6.83
C ALA A 33 1.43 11.96 -8.05
N ALA A 34 1.64 12.76 -9.09
CA ALA A 34 2.47 12.41 -10.21
C ALA A 34 3.86 12.20 -9.60
N THR A 35 4.37 10.98 -9.72
CA THR A 35 5.71 10.66 -9.25
C THR A 35 6.68 11.63 -9.91
N LYS A 36 7.24 12.55 -9.12
CA LYS A 36 8.26 13.46 -9.62
C LYS A 36 9.47 12.63 -9.99
N GLU A 37 9.89 12.74 -11.24
CA GLU A 37 11.13 12.12 -11.70
C GLU A 37 12.30 12.55 -10.80
N PRO A 38 13.26 11.65 -10.52
CA PRO A 38 14.43 12.01 -9.72
C PRO A 38 15.16 13.19 -10.37
N LEU A 39 15.51 14.20 -9.56
CA LEU A 39 16.38 15.29 -9.99
C LEU A 39 17.69 14.68 -10.50
N THR A 40 17.91 14.76 -11.80
CA THR A 40 19.09 14.23 -12.49
C THR A 40 20.32 15.10 -12.21
N GLY A 41 20.87 14.96 -11.01
CA GLY A 41 22.25 15.33 -10.73
C GLY A 41 23.18 14.38 -11.46
N ALA A 42 24.03 14.90 -12.34
CA ALA A 42 24.93 14.14 -13.20
C ALA A 42 26.00 13.35 -12.39
N THR A 43 25.62 12.20 -11.87
CA THR A 43 26.52 11.08 -11.56
C THR A 43 26.01 9.88 -12.35
N ARG A 44 26.87 9.31 -13.20
CA ARG A 44 26.55 8.11 -13.98
C ARG A 44 26.33 6.96 -12.98
N HIS A 45 25.08 6.73 -12.57
CA HIS A 45 24.75 5.67 -11.63
C HIS A 45 25.04 4.33 -12.30
N ILE A 46 25.84 3.50 -11.62
CA ILE A 46 26.16 2.11 -12.04
C ILE A 46 24.89 1.22 -11.92
N HIS A 47 23.86 1.73 -11.26
CA HIS A 47 22.57 1.09 -11.00
C HIS A 47 21.45 1.93 -11.63
N GLY A 48 20.43 1.25 -12.15
CA GLY A 48 19.17 1.92 -12.48
C GLY A 48 18.45 2.38 -11.20
N PRO A 49 17.55 3.38 -11.29
CA PRO A 49 16.74 3.82 -10.16
C PRO A 49 15.80 2.69 -9.72
N VAL A 50 15.52 2.60 -8.41
CA VAL A 50 14.45 1.72 -7.92
C VAL A 50 13.11 2.45 -7.99
N ARG A 51 12.10 1.77 -8.54
CA ARG A 51 10.72 2.26 -8.58
C ARG A 51 9.94 1.73 -7.37
N THR A 52 9.76 2.56 -6.36
CA THR A 52 8.83 2.25 -5.27
C THR A 52 7.39 2.50 -5.76
N LEU A 53 6.55 1.46 -5.76
CA LEU A 53 5.17 1.55 -6.25
C LEU A 53 4.39 2.61 -5.46
N ASN A 54 3.68 3.51 -6.14
CA ASN A 54 2.95 4.61 -5.52
C ASN A 54 3.80 5.52 -4.60
N GLY A 55 5.13 5.42 -4.70
CA GLY A 55 6.08 6.09 -3.82
C GLY A 55 7.08 6.96 -4.60
N TRP A 56 8.12 7.40 -3.91
CA TRP A 56 9.15 8.25 -4.47
C TRP A 56 10.46 8.13 -3.68
N THR A 57 11.58 8.52 -4.29
CA THR A 57 12.91 8.49 -3.68
C THR A 57 13.23 9.83 -3.01
N LEU A 58 13.71 9.79 -1.77
CA LEU A 58 14.09 10.97 -1.01
C LEU A 58 15.31 11.64 -1.66
N PRO A 59 15.24 12.92 -2.05
CA PRO A 59 16.40 13.63 -2.58
C PRO A 59 17.44 13.86 -1.47
N TYR A 60 18.69 13.94 -1.88
CA TYR A 60 19.80 14.30 -1.01
C TYR A 60 20.56 15.52 -1.53
N VAL A 61 21.24 16.21 -0.63
CA VAL A 61 22.24 17.22 -0.94
C VAL A 61 23.61 16.66 -0.60
N ARG A 62 24.57 16.85 -1.50
CA ARG A 62 25.96 16.44 -1.23
C ARG A 62 26.70 17.54 -0.47
N LYS A 63 27.21 17.21 0.72
CA LYS A 63 28.06 18.10 1.53
C LYS A 63 29.44 17.46 1.71
N GLY A 64 30.40 17.85 0.87
CA GLY A 64 31.71 17.21 0.82
C GLY A 64 31.58 15.75 0.38
N ASN A 65 32.06 14.81 1.21
CA ASN A 65 31.94 13.37 1.00
C ASN A 65 30.65 12.77 1.60
N VAL A 66 29.76 13.58 2.18
CA VAL A 66 28.52 13.12 2.83
C VAL A 66 27.32 13.31 1.90
N LYS A 67 26.48 12.28 1.77
CA LYS A 67 25.12 12.39 1.22
C LYS A 67 24.16 12.72 2.35
N GLU A 68 23.64 13.95 2.36
CA GLU A 68 22.73 14.44 3.40
C GLU A 68 21.28 14.36 2.93
N PHE A 69 20.47 13.60 3.65
CA PHE A 69 19.03 13.46 3.49
C PHE A 69 18.29 14.22 4.60
N HIS A 70 17.04 14.59 4.35
CA HIS A 70 16.19 15.22 5.36
C HIS A 70 14.82 14.54 5.40
N LEU A 71 14.60 13.73 6.43
CA LEU A 71 13.32 13.13 6.77
C LEU A 71 12.54 14.03 7.73
N VAL A 72 11.23 14.14 7.51
CA VAL A 72 10.33 14.92 8.36
C VAL A 72 9.19 14.01 8.80
N ALA A 73 9.14 13.64 10.08
CA ALA A 73 8.02 12.90 10.65
C ALA A 73 6.85 13.87 10.89
N GLU A 74 5.69 13.63 10.29
CA GLU A 74 4.54 14.53 10.37
C GLU A 74 3.20 13.81 10.15
N GLU A 75 2.09 14.47 10.53
CA GLU A 75 0.75 14.02 10.18
C GLU A 75 0.49 14.24 8.68
N VAL A 76 -0.09 13.23 8.02
CA VAL A 76 -0.33 13.19 6.58
C VAL A 76 -1.77 12.80 6.29
N GLN A 77 -2.40 13.47 5.32
CA GLN A 77 -3.67 13.00 4.77
C GLN A 77 -3.35 11.98 3.67
N HIS A 78 -3.75 10.73 3.89
CA HIS A 78 -3.45 9.62 3.02
C HIS A 78 -4.73 9.04 2.43
N GLU A 79 -4.71 8.68 1.14
CA GLU A 79 -5.81 7.97 0.49
C GLU A 79 -5.39 6.54 0.19
N PHE A 80 -6.08 5.53 0.75
CA PHE A 80 -5.78 4.11 0.54
C PHE A 80 -6.18 3.65 -0.87
N ALA A 81 -7.38 4.02 -1.27
CA ALA A 81 -7.91 3.92 -2.63
C ALA A 81 -9.00 5.00 -2.81
N PRO A 82 -9.46 5.28 -4.05
CA PRO A 82 -10.43 6.34 -4.32
C PRO A 82 -11.61 6.36 -3.34
N GLY A 83 -11.72 7.45 -2.58
CA GLY A 83 -12.82 7.66 -1.62
C GLY A 83 -12.60 7.10 -0.21
N MET A 84 -11.45 6.50 0.07
CA MET A 84 -11.04 6.11 1.44
C MET A 84 -9.77 6.85 1.85
N VAL A 85 -9.92 7.82 2.75
CA VAL A 85 -8.86 8.69 3.28
C VAL A 85 -8.68 8.51 4.78
N ALA A 86 -7.48 8.71 5.30
CA ALA A 86 -7.24 8.79 6.73
C ALA A 86 -6.15 9.82 7.05
N SER A 87 -6.23 10.37 8.26
CA SER A 87 -5.14 11.11 8.89
C SER A 87 -4.17 10.09 9.49
N CYS A 88 -3.08 9.84 8.77
CA CYS A 88 -2.00 8.95 9.16
C CYS A 88 -0.81 9.75 9.67
N TRP A 89 0.21 9.09 10.20
CA TRP A 89 1.54 9.68 10.31
C TRP A 89 2.48 9.05 9.31
N GLY A 90 3.41 9.84 8.82
CA GLY A 90 4.34 9.41 7.79
C GLY A 90 5.59 10.26 7.77
N TYR A 91 6.33 10.16 6.67
CA TYR A 91 7.53 10.95 6.45
C TYR A 91 7.41 11.76 5.17
N ASN A 92 7.76 13.05 5.25
CA ASN A 92 7.80 13.96 4.11
C ASN A 92 6.49 13.99 3.31
N GLY A 93 5.36 13.97 4.01
CA GLY A 93 4.03 14.06 3.40
C GLY A 93 3.44 12.75 2.87
N SER A 94 4.05 11.58 3.09
CA SER A 94 3.48 10.29 2.65
C SER A 94 3.64 9.15 3.65
N THR A 95 2.77 8.14 3.53
CA THR A 95 2.96 6.79 4.08
C THR A 95 2.87 5.76 2.93
N PRO A 96 3.86 4.85 2.77
CA PRO A 96 5.16 4.91 3.41
C PRO A 96 5.87 6.23 3.09
N GLY A 97 6.86 6.56 3.91
CA GLY A 97 7.81 7.61 3.64
C GLY A 97 8.63 7.34 2.38
N PRO A 98 9.36 8.35 1.89
CA PRO A 98 10.17 8.21 0.69
C PRO A 98 11.28 7.18 0.85
N THR A 99 11.60 6.49 -0.24
CA THR A 99 12.71 5.54 -0.27
C THR A 99 14.03 6.27 -0.19
N ILE A 100 14.90 5.90 0.75
CA ILE A 100 16.28 6.37 0.80
C ILE A 100 17.12 5.46 -0.10
N GLU A 101 17.78 6.04 -1.10
CA GLU A 101 18.69 5.31 -1.98
C GLU A 101 20.13 5.82 -1.83
N ALA A 102 21.05 4.89 -1.56
CA ALA A 102 22.49 5.17 -1.46
C ALA A 102 23.31 4.01 -2.04
N VAL A 103 24.62 4.16 -2.09
CA VAL A 103 25.56 3.14 -2.59
C VAL A 103 26.47 2.71 -1.45
N GLU A 104 26.79 1.42 -1.39
CA GLU A 104 27.77 0.85 -0.47
C GLU A 104 29.08 1.64 -0.48
N GLY A 105 29.49 2.09 0.70
CA GLY A 105 30.64 2.95 0.93
C GLY A 105 30.34 4.44 0.99
N ASP A 106 29.11 4.87 0.69
CA ASP A 106 28.70 6.24 0.96
C ASP A 106 28.72 6.52 2.47
N ARG A 107 29.16 7.73 2.84
CA ARG A 107 28.85 8.31 4.14
C ARG A 107 27.52 9.04 4.04
N VAL A 108 26.54 8.64 4.86
CA VAL A 108 25.22 9.27 4.88
C VAL A 108 25.04 10.09 6.14
N ARG A 109 24.35 11.22 6.01
CA ARG A 109 23.75 11.96 7.13
C ARG A 109 22.27 12.05 6.89
N ILE A 110 21.46 11.68 7.86
CA ILE A 110 20.00 11.75 7.78
C ILE A 110 19.53 12.67 8.89
N LEU A 111 19.07 13.85 8.50
CA LEU A 111 18.42 14.78 9.40
C LEU A 111 16.97 14.33 9.58
N VAL A 112 16.53 14.19 10.82
CA VAL A 112 15.17 13.78 11.16
C VAL A 112 14.52 14.88 11.96
N THR A 113 13.54 15.57 11.37
CA THR A 113 12.73 16.58 12.06
C THR A 113 11.44 15.96 12.54
N ASN A 114 11.12 16.14 13.82
CA ASN A 114 9.86 15.68 14.40
C ASN A 114 8.82 16.81 14.39
N ARG A 115 7.70 16.62 13.68
CA ARG A 115 6.51 17.50 13.70
C ARG A 115 5.28 16.80 14.26
N LEU A 116 5.44 15.61 14.83
CA LEU A 116 4.37 14.88 15.50
C LEU A 116 4.01 15.54 16.83
N PRO A 117 2.82 15.26 17.38
CA PRO A 117 2.46 15.72 18.73
C PRO A 117 3.20 14.97 19.85
N GLU A 118 3.94 13.90 19.53
CA GLU A 118 4.70 13.08 20.47
C GLU A 118 6.16 12.92 20.05
N HIS A 119 6.96 12.37 20.97
CA HIS A 119 8.36 12.10 20.71
C HIS A 119 8.54 10.95 19.71
N THR A 120 9.64 10.94 18.96
CA THR A 120 9.91 9.88 17.97
C THR A 120 11.40 9.55 17.90
N THR A 121 11.74 8.50 17.17
CA THR A 121 13.08 8.15 16.73
C THR A 121 12.99 7.46 15.36
N ILE A 122 14.13 7.10 14.75
CA ILE A 122 14.13 6.25 13.56
C ILE A 122 15.20 5.17 13.74
N HIS A 123 14.76 3.91 13.70
CA HIS A 123 15.61 2.74 13.56
C HIS A 123 15.83 2.40 12.09
N TRP A 124 17.06 2.00 11.77
CA TRP A 124 17.52 1.66 10.42
C TRP A 124 17.61 0.14 10.28
N HIS A 125 16.46 -0.49 10.06
CA HIS A 125 16.28 -1.92 10.15
C HIS A 125 17.22 -2.70 9.21
N GLY A 126 18.08 -3.52 9.82
CA GLY A 126 19.03 -4.38 9.10
C GLY A 126 20.36 -3.71 8.77
N LEU A 127 20.58 -2.44 9.09
CA LEU A 127 21.86 -1.76 8.85
C LEU A 127 22.90 -2.07 9.93
N ILE A 128 24.15 -2.33 9.51
CA ILE A 128 25.32 -2.37 10.38
C ILE A 128 25.82 -0.93 10.55
N LEU A 129 25.66 -0.40 11.77
CA LEU A 129 25.98 0.98 12.11
C LEU A 129 26.52 1.09 13.55
N PRO A 130 27.14 2.23 13.92
CA PRO A 130 27.53 2.47 15.31
C PRO A 130 26.31 2.44 16.24
N SER A 131 26.42 1.77 17.38
CA SER A 131 25.30 1.58 18.31
C SER A 131 24.55 2.86 18.72
N GLY A 132 25.23 4.01 18.81
CA GLY A 132 24.59 5.30 19.13
C GLY A 132 23.78 5.93 17.99
N MET A 133 23.76 5.31 16.80
CA MET A 133 23.01 5.75 15.61
C MET A 133 21.81 4.82 15.32
N ASP A 134 21.52 3.88 16.22
CA ASP A 134 20.58 2.79 15.97
C ASP A 134 19.10 3.17 16.07
N GLY A 135 18.75 4.27 16.73
CA GLY A 135 17.37 4.73 16.73
C GLY A 135 16.48 4.25 17.86
N VAL A 136 16.94 3.42 18.78
CA VAL A 136 16.10 2.97 19.92
C VAL A 136 16.08 4.01 21.03
N GLY A 137 14.93 4.66 21.22
CA GLY A 137 14.75 5.71 22.23
C GLY A 137 14.92 5.18 23.65
N GLY A 138 15.74 5.86 24.46
CA GLY A 138 16.04 5.46 25.84
C GLY A 138 17.11 4.37 25.99
N LEU A 139 17.49 3.68 24.90
CA LEU A 139 18.57 2.68 24.90
C LEU A 139 19.83 3.24 24.23
N ASN A 140 19.71 3.56 22.95
CA ASN A 140 20.84 3.94 22.08
C ASN A 140 20.95 5.46 21.92
N GLN A 141 19.86 6.19 22.14
CA GLN A 141 19.78 7.63 22.01
C GLN A 141 18.66 8.22 22.89
N PRO A 142 18.66 9.54 23.14
CA PRO A 142 17.47 10.23 23.63
C PRO A 142 16.37 10.27 22.56
N GLN A 143 15.14 10.50 23.02
CA GLN A 143 14.01 10.74 22.13
C GLN A 143 14.19 12.04 21.34
N ILE A 144 13.60 12.12 20.15
CA ILE A 144 13.49 13.36 19.38
C ILE A 144 12.16 14.02 19.79
N GLU A 145 12.21 15.10 20.58
CA GLU A 145 10.99 15.76 21.04
C GLU A 145 10.28 16.52 19.91
N PRO A 146 8.97 16.82 20.04
CA PRO A 146 8.26 17.64 19.08
C PRO A 146 8.97 18.97 18.76
N GLY A 147 9.17 19.24 17.47
CA GLY A 147 9.87 20.42 16.97
C GLY A 147 11.40 20.28 16.86
N GLU A 148 11.98 19.20 17.39
CA GLU A 148 13.42 18.98 17.33
C GLU A 148 13.87 18.37 16.00
N THR A 149 15.18 18.46 15.74
CA THR A 149 15.83 17.79 14.62
C THR A 149 17.10 17.10 15.09
N PHE A 150 17.19 15.80 14.83
CA PHE A 150 18.38 15.00 15.13
C PHE A 150 19.12 14.65 13.85
N ALA A 151 20.40 14.31 13.97
CA ALA A 151 21.23 13.85 12.87
C ALA A 151 21.72 12.43 13.15
N TYR A 152 21.47 11.53 12.22
CA TYR A 152 22.08 10.20 12.16
C TYR A 152 23.18 10.24 11.11
N GLU A 153 24.42 9.89 11.45
CA GLU A 153 25.53 9.93 10.50
C GLU A 153 26.42 8.70 10.64
N PHE A 154 26.53 7.92 9.56
CA PHE A 154 27.31 6.68 9.53
C PHE A 154 27.72 6.32 8.10
N ASP A 155 28.69 5.42 7.99
CA ASP A 155 29.17 4.89 6.72
C ASP A 155 28.39 3.62 6.36
N LEU A 156 27.97 3.49 5.10
CA LEU A 156 27.27 2.31 4.62
C LEU A 156 28.27 1.21 4.28
N VAL A 157 28.42 0.22 5.16
CA VAL A 157 29.42 -0.85 5.03
C VAL A 157 28.89 -2.13 4.36
N GLN A 158 27.62 -2.12 3.96
CA GLN A 158 26.91 -3.24 3.34
C GLN A 158 26.05 -2.74 2.19
N HIS A 159 25.41 -3.67 1.46
CA HIS A 159 24.36 -3.38 0.50
C HIS A 159 23.17 -4.32 0.69
N GLY A 160 22.00 -3.93 0.18
CA GLY A 160 20.78 -4.73 0.32
C GLY A 160 19.51 -3.90 0.27
N THR A 161 18.40 -4.61 0.47
CA THR A 161 17.09 -4.02 0.68
C THR A 161 16.82 -3.97 2.17
N HIS A 162 16.61 -2.77 2.69
CA HIS A 162 16.37 -2.50 4.10
C HIS A 162 15.15 -1.58 4.26
N MET A 163 14.78 -1.30 5.50
CA MET A 163 13.68 -0.41 5.84
C MET A 163 14.06 0.49 7.00
N TYR A 164 13.26 1.52 7.24
CA TYR A 164 13.38 2.37 8.40
C TYR A 164 12.00 2.59 9.02
N HIS A 165 11.96 2.66 10.34
CA HIS A 165 10.72 2.85 11.10
C HIS A 165 11.01 3.40 12.49
N PRO A 166 10.01 3.96 13.20
CA PRO A 166 10.19 4.42 14.56
C PRO A 166 10.55 3.30 15.53
N HIS A 167 11.25 3.68 16.60
CA HIS A 167 11.55 2.82 17.74
C HIS A 167 11.46 3.63 19.05
N ALA A 168 10.40 4.45 19.13
CA ALA A 168 10.00 5.29 20.27
C ALA A 168 8.70 4.75 20.87
N ASP A 169 7.54 5.22 20.41
CA ASP A 169 6.25 4.54 20.55
C ASP A 169 5.96 3.72 19.28
N GLU A 170 6.71 2.63 19.13
CA GLU A 170 6.67 1.79 17.93
C GLU A 170 5.26 1.30 17.61
N MET A 171 4.51 0.86 18.63
CA MET A 171 3.15 0.35 18.49
C MET A 171 2.23 1.38 17.84
N THR A 172 2.15 2.57 18.41
CA THR A 172 1.28 3.63 17.87
C THR A 172 1.78 4.09 16.51
N GLN A 173 3.06 4.44 16.40
CA GLN A 173 3.61 5.12 15.23
C GLN A 173 3.63 4.22 13.98
N LEU A 174 3.92 2.91 14.12
CA LEU A 174 3.77 1.95 13.01
C LEU A 174 2.31 1.75 12.62
N ALA A 175 1.41 1.57 13.60
CA ALA A 175 -0.02 1.33 13.34
C ALA A 175 -0.68 2.48 12.57
N VAL A 176 -0.21 3.72 12.77
CA VAL A 176 -0.69 4.89 12.03
C VAL A 176 0.13 5.23 10.78
N GLY A 177 1.13 4.41 10.41
CA GLY A 177 1.72 4.42 9.07
C GLY A 177 3.18 4.86 8.93
N MET A 178 3.92 5.03 10.02
CA MET A 178 5.31 5.51 9.94
C MET A 178 6.29 4.40 9.56
N MET A 179 6.64 4.33 8.28
CA MET A 179 7.59 3.35 7.74
C MET A 179 8.19 3.86 6.43
N GLY A 180 9.33 3.32 6.01
CA GLY A 180 9.86 3.56 4.67
C GLY A 180 10.99 2.61 4.30
N LEU A 181 11.43 2.68 3.05
CA LEU A 181 12.47 1.79 2.51
C LEU A 181 13.84 2.48 2.55
N PHE A 182 14.88 1.69 2.80
CA PHE A 182 16.27 2.10 2.64
C PHE A 182 16.96 1.08 1.73
N ILE A 183 17.30 1.49 0.51
CA ILE A 183 17.97 0.65 -0.46
C ILE A 183 19.42 1.09 -0.58
N ILE A 184 20.33 0.15 -0.30
CA ILE A 184 21.75 0.36 -0.48
C ILE A 184 22.20 -0.47 -1.67
N HIS A 185 22.57 0.21 -2.75
CA HIS A 185 23.07 -0.42 -3.96
C HIS A 185 24.50 -0.95 -3.75
N PRO A 186 24.84 -2.15 -4.26
CA PRO A 186 26.19 -2.70 -4.14
C PRO A 186 27.18 -1.81 -4.88
N ARG A 187 28.41 -1.66 -4.38
CA ARG A 187 29.42 -0.86 -5.09
C ARG A 187 29.68 -1.36 -6.52
N GLU A 188 29.60 -2.67 -6.70
CA GLU A 188 29.77 -3.35 -7.98
C GLU A 188 28.48 -4.09 -8.38
N ASN A 189 27.96 -3.80 -9.57
CA ASN A 189 26.72 -4.40 -10.05
C ASN A 189 26.96 -5.70 -10.85
N ALA A 190 27.31 -6.78 -10.15
CA ALA A 190 27.67 -8.05 -10.79
C ALA A 190 26.50 -8.78 -11.47
N ALA A 191 25.26 -8.43 -11.15
CA ALA A 191 24.06 -9.04 -11.71
C ALA A 191 22.95 -7.98 -11.83
N PRO A 192 23.03 -7.13 -12.87
CA PRO A 192 22.05 -6.08 -13.12
C PRO A 192 20.69 -6.67 -13.48
N VAL A 193 19.67 -5.84 -13.31
CA VAL A 193 18.28 -6.08 -13.66
C VAL A 193 17.81 -4.92 -14.54
N ASP A 194 16.86 -5.18 -15.42
CA ASP A 194 16.32 -4.16 -16.33
C ASP A 194 15.27 -3.29 -15.64
N ARG A 195 14.54 -3.89 -14.69
CA ARG A 195 13.54 -3.23 -13.84
C ARG A 195 13.79 -3.57 -12.38
N ASP A 196 13.77 -2.57 -11.51
CA ASP A 196 13.92 -2.75 -10.06
C ASP A 196 12.76 -2.04 -9.37
N TYR A 197 11.90 -2.80 -8.70
CA TYR A 197 10.72 -2.31 -8.00
C TYR A 197 10.85 -2.53 -6.50
N ALA A 198 10.17 -1.71 -5.71
CA ALA A 198 10.10 -1.92 -4.26
C ALA A 198 8.70 -1.68 -3.68
N MET A 199 8.38 -2.45 -2.64
CA MET A 199 7.15 -2.29 -1.87
C MET A 199 7.33 -2.71 -0.41
N LEU A 200 6.54 -2.08 0.45
CA LEU A 200 6.32 -2.45 1.84
C LEU A 200 4.91 -3.00 2.01
N LEU A 201 4.83 -4.08 2.77
CA LEU A 201 3.60 -4.73 3.17
C LEU A 201 3.23 -4.20 4.55
N HIS A 202 1.98 -3.75 4.69
CA HIS A 202 1.45 -3.28 5.97
C HIS A 202 -0.03 -3.61 6.15
N ASN A 203 -0.47 -3.57 7.40
CA ASN A 203 -1.86 -3.76 7.79
C ASN A 203 -2.37 -2.60 8.63
N TRP A 204 -3.68 -2.41 8.61
CA TRP A 204 -4.33 -1.29 9.25
C TRP A 204 -5.63 -1.76 9.90
N ALA A 205 -6.02 -1.02 10.94
CA ALA A 205 -7.37 -1.08 11.50
C ALA A 205 -8.02 0.28 11.25
N VAL A 206 -8.86 0.37 10.21
CA VAL A 206 -9.58 1.61 9.87
C VAL A 206 -11.06 1.30 9.77
N HIS A 207 -11.73 1.41 10.92
CA HIS A 207 -13.13 1.05 11.05
C HIS A 207 -14.02 1.88 10.09
N PRO A 208 -15.09 1.28 9.53
CA PRO A 208 -16.03 1.97 8.65
C PRO A 208 -16.51 3.32 9.22
N GLY A 209 -16.44 4.39 8.43
CA GLY A 209 -16.84 5.73 8.88
C GLY A 209 -15.79 6.50 9.69
N THR A 210 -14.64 5.90 10.00
CA THR A 210 -13.55 6.57 10.73
C THR A 210 -12.47 7.07 9.79
N TYR A 211 -11.65 8.02 10.24
CA TYR A 211 -10.65 8.72 9.43
C TYR A 211 -9.26 8.70 10.07
N ARG A 212 -9.04 7.83 11.06
CA ARG A 212 -7.75 7.61 11.72
C ARG A 212 -7.60 6.12 11.98
N PRO A 213 -6.45 5.51 11.69
CA PRO A 213 -6.19 4.14 12.11
C PRO A 213 -6.31 3.99 13.62
N ASP A 214 -6.80 2.85 14.07
CA ASP A 214 -6.94 2.50 15.47
C ASP A 214 -5.71 1.70 15.96
N PRO A 215 -4.77 2.33 16.69
CA PRO A 215 -3.57 1.64 17.16
C PRO A 215 -3.85 0.67 18.32
N ALA A 216 -5.08 0.63 18.87
CA ALA A 216 -5.44 -0.31 19.94
C ALA A 216 -5.73 -1.73 19.41
N VAL A 217 -5.92 -1.88 18.09
CA VAL A 217 -6.14 -3.20 17.47
C VAL A 217 -4.81 -3.93 17.30
N MET A 218 -4.70 -5.10 17.93
CA MET A 218 -3.45 -5.87 17.96
C MET A 218 -3.41 -7.03 16.96
N VAL A 219 -4.57 -7.59 16.58
CA VAL A 219 -4.64 -8.82 15.77
C VAL A 219 -5.75 -8.79 14.72
N ASP A 220 -6.78 -7.98 14.93
CA ASP A 220 -8.03 -8.00 14.17
C ASP A 220 -8.06 -6.91 13.10
N PHE A 221 -7.08 -6.93 12.21
CA PHE A 221 -6.91 -5.92 11.16
C PHE A 221 -7.89 -6.12 10.01
N ASP A 222 -8.40 -5.02 9.47
CA ASP A 222 -9.43 -5.01 8.44
C ASP A 222 -8.89 -4.65 7.05
N LEU A 223 -7.65 -4.14 6.97
CA LEU A 223 -7.06 -3.65 5.72
C LEU A 223 -5.61 -4.05 5.55
N TRP A 224 -5.29 -4.44 4.31
CA TRP A 224 -4.01 -4.99 3.91
C TRP A 224 -3.49 -4.29 2.67
N THR A 225 -2.23 -3.85 2.69
CA THR A 225 -1.73 -2.88 1.71
C THR A 225 -0.38 -3.24 1.11
N PHE A 226 -0.17 -2.80 -0.12
CA PHE A 226 1.16 -2.58 -0.70
C PHE A 226 1.42 -1.08 -0.71
N ASN A 227 2.51 -0.62 -0.07
CA ASN A 227 2.85 0.79 0.07
C ASN A 227 1.65 1.65 0.51
N SER A 228 0.96 1.20 1.57
CA SER A 228 -0.23 1.87 2.13
C SER A 228 -1.38 2.07 1.13
N LYS A 229 -1.33 1.45 -0.05
CA LYS A 229 -2.40 1.45 -1.05
C LYS A 229 -3.12 0.11 -1.05
N VAL A 230 -4.40 0.17 -1.42
CA VAL A 230 -5.27 -0.99 -1.59
C VAL A 230 -5.69 -1.07 -3.05
N PHE A 231 -5.74 -2.27 -3.63
CA PHE A 231 -6.23 -2.46 -4.99
C PHE A 231 -7.68 -1.93 -5.11
N PRO A 232 -8.03 -1.15 -6.16
CA PRO A 232 -7.29 -0.94 -7.42
C PRO A 232 -6.34 0.25 -7.49
N ALA A 233 -5.99 0.89 -6.37
CA ALA A 233 -5.12 2.07 -6.36
C ALA A 233 -3.62 1.75 -6.40
N ILE A 234 -3.25 0.48 -6.28
CA ILE A 234 -1.85 0.04 -6.34
C ILE A 234 -1.38 0.10 -7.80
N GLU A 235 -0.21 0.71 -8.03
CA GLU A 235 0.43 0.73 -9.35
C GLU A 235 0.73 -0.69 -9.86
N PRO A 236 0.57 -0.95 -11.17
CA PRO A 236 1.04 -2.20 -11.76
C PRO A 236 2.58 -2.22 -11.83
N ILE A 237 3.14 -3.42 -11.81
CA ILE A 237 4.52 -3.67 -12.20
C ILE A 237 4.53 -3.77 -13.72
N VAL A 238 5.38 -3.01 -14.40
CA VAL A 238 5.39 -2.89 -15.86
C VAL A 238 6.74 -3.34 -16.42
N ALA A 239 6.72 -4.23 -17.40
CA ALA A 239 7.95 -4.72 -18.01
C ALA A 239 7.77 -4.97 -19.50
N ARG A 240 8.87 -5.10 -20.21
CA ARG A 240 8.90 -5.65 -21.57
C ARG A 240 9.28 -7.12 -21.53
N THR A 241 8.76 -7.90 -22.47
CA THR A 241 9.12 -9.31 -22.62
C THR A 241 10.64 -9.51 -22.63
N GLY A 242 11.11 -10.49 -21.86
CA GLY A 242 12.53 -10.83 -21.75
C GLY A 242 13.32 -9.94 -20.78
N GLU A 243 12.75 -8.86 -20.24
CA GLU A 243 13.39 -8.06 -19.20
C GLU A 243 13.48 -8.85 -17.90
N ARG A 244 14.64 -8.75 -17.24
CA ARG A 244 14.83 -9.25 -15.89
C ARG A 244 14.31 -8.22 -14.90
N VAL A 245 13.30 -8.60 -14.15
CA VAL A 245 12.63 -7.75 -13.16
C VAL A 245 13.03 -8.20 -11.76
N ARG A 246 13.43 -7.25 -10.92
CA ARG A 246 13.53 -7.43 -9.47
C ARG A 246 12.35 -6.75 -8.78
N VAL A 247 11.80 -7.42 -7.78
CA VAL A 247 10.84 -6.84 -6.84
C VAL A 247 11.38 -7.04 -5.43
N ARG A 248 11.56 -5.93 -4.72
CA ARG A 248 12.04 -5.86 -3.35
C ARG A 248 10.85 -5.68 -2.42
N ILE A 249 10.67 -6.60 -1.50
CA ILE A 249 9.46 -6.69 -0.68
C ILE A 249 9.86 -6.69 0.77
N GLY A 250 9.39 -5.71 1.54
CA GLY A 250 9.55 -5.66 2.99
C GLY A 250 8.23 -5.78 3.72
N ASN A 251 8.25 -6.30 4.94
CA ASN A 251 7.03 -6.48 5.72
C ASN A 251 7.15 -5.86 7.11
N LEU A 252 6.41 -4.78 7.33
CA LEU A 252 6.24 -4.11 8.63
C LEU A 252 4.84 -4.28 9.22
N SER A 253 4.05 -5.16 8.60
CA SER A 253 2.78 -5.61 9.14
C SER A 253 3.01 -6.57 10.33
N MET A 254 1.96 -6.87 11.08
CA MET A 254 1.94 -7.84 12.17
C MET A 254 1.65 -9.28 11.71
N TRP A 255 1.59 -9.52 10.40
CA TRP A 255 1.30 -10.83 9.82
C TRP A 255 2.30 -11.23 8.73
N ASN A 256 2.43 -12.53 8.49
CA ASN A 256 3.26 -13.05 7.41
C ASN A 256 2.49 -13.04 6.08
N HIS A 257 3.17 -12.70 5.00
CA HIS A 257 2.54 -12.56 3.67
C HIS A 257 3.15 -13.52 2.65
N PRO A 258 2.44 -14.58 2.24
CA PRO A 258 2.86 -15.41 1.11
C PRO A 258 2.63 -14.67 -0.21
N ILE A 259 3.66 -14.08 -0.80
CA ILE A 259 3.53 -13.30 -2.04
C ILE A 259 3.62 -14.22 -3.25
N HIS A 260 2.57 -14.23 -4.07
CA HIS A 260 2.42 -15.10 -5.23
C HIS A 260 2.44 -14.29 -6.54
N LEU A 261 3.14 -14.84 -7.55
CA LEU A 261 3.17 -14.30 -8.91
C LEU A 261 2.67 -15.35 -9.90
N HIS A 262 1.70 -14.95 -10.72
CA HIS A 262 1.19 -15.77 -11.81
C HIS A 262 2.10 -15.73 -13.04
N GLY A 263 1.94 -16.69 -13.94
CA GLY A 263 2.57 -16.71 -15.27
C GLY A 263 4.04 -17.13 -15.31
N VAL A 264 4.81 -16.84 -14.25
CA VAL A 264 6.22 -17.18 -14.15
C VAL A 264 6.56 -17.80 -12.79
N GLN A 265 7.69 -18.49 -12.74
CA GLN A 265 8.39 -18.77 -11.48
C GLN A 265 9.47 -17.70 -11.30
N TYR A 266 9.74 -17.32 -10.07
CA TYR A 266 10.81 -16.37 -9.73
C TYR A 266 11.88 -17.03 -8.87
N GLU A 267 13.05 -16.41 -8.84
CA GLU A 267 14.14 -16.75 -7.93
C GLU A 267 14.08 -15.82 -6.70
N VAL A 268 14.11 -16.38 -5.50
CA VAL A 268 14.35 -15.63 -4.26
C VAL A 268 15.86 -15.45 -4.12
N THR A 269 16.32 -14.20 -4.17
CA THR A 269 17.74 -13.86 -4.39
C THR A 269 18.42 -13.19 -3.19
N GLY A 270 17.67 -12.81 -2.16
CA GLY A 270 18.22 -12.12 -0.98
C GLY A 270 17.19 -11.93 0.11
N SER A 271 17.66 -11.44 1.26
CA SER A 271 16.84 -11.06 2.41
C SER A 271 17.23 -9.71 2.99
N ASP A 272 16.68 -9.40 4.16
CA ASP A 272 17.10 -8.33 5.08
C ASP A 272 18.61 -8.33 5.41
N GLY A 273 19.29 -9.47 5.26
CA GLY A 273 20.75 -9.62 5.34
C GLY A 273 21.50 -9.32 4.04
N GLY A 274 20.82 -8.83 3.00
CA GLY A 274 21.39 -8.53 1.69
C GLY A 274 21.26 -9.67 0.68
N ARG A 275 21.99 -9.55 -0.44
CA ARG A 275 21.88 -10.50 -1.57
C ARG A 275 22.59 -11.82 -1.23
N TRP A 276 21.90 -12.93 -1.47
CA TRP A 276 22.47 -14.26 -1.25
C TRP A 276 23.40 -14.68 -2.38
N PRO A 277 24.41 -15.53 -2.10
CA PRO A 277 25.17 -16.21 -3.13
C PRO A 277 24.25 -16.98 -4.08
N LYS A 278 24.55 -16.96 -5.39
CA LYS A 278 23.67 -17.55 -6.42
C LYS A 278 23.28 -19.01 -6.18
N HIS A 279 24.16 -19.81 -5.57
CA HIS A 279 23.88 -21.22 -5.27
C HIS A 279 22.84 -21.42 -4.15
N GLN A 280 22.44 -20.37 -3.44
CA GLN A 280 21.39 -20.36 -2.42
C GLN A 280 20.06 -19.82 -2.95
N TRP A 281 20.02 -19.35 -4.20
CA TRP A 281 18.77 -18.88 -4.79
C TRP A 281 17.79 -20.03 -4.94
N ARG A 282 16.53 -19.77 -4.62
CA ARG A 282 15.45 -20.76 -4.64
C ARG A 282 14.41 -20.34 -5.66
N ARG A 283 13.95 -21.29 -6.47
CA ARG A 283 12.85 -21.05 -7.41
C ARG A 283 11.53 -21.31 -6.73
N GLU A 284 10.65 -20.33 -6.75
CA GLU A 284 9.33 -20.40 -6.14
C GLU A 284 8.28 -19.78 -7.07
N ALA A 285 7.02 -20.09 -6.81
CA ALA A 285 5.89 -19.30 -7.28
C ALA A 285 5.29 -18.46 -6.14
N THR A 286 5.57 -18.81 -4.90
CA THR A 286 5.08 -18.15 -3.68
C THR A 286 6.17 -18.17 -2.60
N GLU A 287 6.49 -17.02 -2.03
CA GLU A 287 7.49 -16.86 -0.97
C GLU A 287 6.83 -16.11 0.19
N ILE A 288 7.03 -16.62 1.40
CA ILE A 288 6.57 -15.97 2.61
C ILE A 288 7.53 -14.83 2.97
N VAL A 289 7.00 -13.62 3.03
CA VAL A 289 7.69 -12.46 3.61
C VAL A 289 7.22 -12.35 5.06
N GLY A 290 8.06 -12.78 6.00
CA GLY A 290 7.74 -12.75 7.42
C GLY A 290 7.75 -11.35 8.02
N VAL A 291 7.12 -11.16 9.18
CA VAL A 291 7.17 -9.88 9.93
C VAL A 291 8.63 -9.48 10.18
N GLY A 292 8.99 -8.24 9.85
CA GLY A 292 10.35 -7.72 9.96
C GLY A 292 11.30 -8.17 8.85
N GLN A 293 10.87 -9.03 7.92
CA GLN A 293 11.75 -9.55 6.87
C GLN A 293 11.67 -8.73 5.59
N MET A 294 12.78 -8.76 4.86
CA MET A 294 12.84 -8.36 3.45
C MET A 294 13.07 -9.59 2.57
N ARG A 295 12.57 -9.56 1.34
CA ARG A 295 12.85 -10.52 0.26
C ARG A 295 13.03 -9.81 -1.07
N ASP A 296 14.08 -10.20 -1.79
CA ASP A 296 14.28 -9.78 -3.18
C ASP A 296 13.92 -10.97 -4.09
N ILE A 297 12.92 -10.80 -4.93
CA ILE A 297 12.55 -11.79 -5.95
C ILE A 297 12.93 -11.30 -7.34
N GLU A 298 13.36 -12.21 -8.22
CA GLU A 298 13.75 -11.88 -9.59
C GLU A 298 13.12 -12.86 -10.59
N PHE A 299 12.63 -12.34 -11.71
CA PHE A 299 12.06 -13.15 -12.79
C PHE A 299 12.34 -12.55 -14.15
N VAL A 300 12.15 -13.35 -15.21
CA VAL A 300 12.17 -12.88 -16.60
C VAL A 300 10.74 -12.67 -17.06
N ALA A 301 10.42 -11.47 -17.52
CA ALA A 301 9.06 -11.09 -17.89
C ALA A 301 8.58 -11.84 -19.15
N VAL A 302 7.35 -12.36 -19.07
CA VAL A 302 6.64 -13.07 -20.15
C VAL A 302 5.37 -12.26 -20.50
N PRO A 303 5.03 -12.07 -21.79
CA PRO A 303 3.92 -11.20 -22.20
C PRO A 303 2.60 -11.65 -21.58
N GLY A 304 1.82 -10.70 -21.08
CA GLY A 304 0.55 -10.98 -20.41
C GLY A 304 0.17 -9.94 -19.36
N ASP A 305 -1.00 -10.14 -18.76
CA ASP A 305 -1.38 -9.53 -17.48
C ASP A 305 -1.40 -10.63 -16.42
N TRP A 306 -0.47 -10.56 -15.49
CA TRP A 306 -0.28 -11.58 -14.46
C TRP A 306 -0.62 -11.02 -13.09
N ALA A 307 -1.45 -11.73 -12.32
CA ALA A 307 -1.75 -11.33 -10.95
C ALA A 307 -0.49 -11.45 -10.06
N PHE A 308 -0.31 -10.44 -9.20
CA PHE A 308 0.74 -10.39 -8.19
C PHE A 308 0.12 -9.99 -6.85
N HIS A 309 0.06 -10.91 -5.90
CA HIS A 309 -0.78 -10.71 -4.72
C HIS A 309 -0.32 -11.52 -3.51
N CYS A 310 -0.78 -11.12 -2.32
CA CYS A 310 -0.69 -11.97 -1.14
C CYS A 310 -1.63 -13.18 -1.29
N HIS A 311 -1.20 -14.37 -0.90
CA HIS A 311 -1.96 -15.60 -1.08
C HIS A 311 -2.77 -16.00 0.16
N MET A 312 -2.88 -15.11 1.15
CA MET A 312 -3.90 -15.22 2.18
C MET A 312 -5.19 -14.60 1.67
N ALA A 313 -6.25 -15.41 1.55
CA ALA A 313 -7.50 -14.98 0.90
C ALA A 313 -8.05 -13.68 1.49
N HIS A 314 -8.09 -13.56 2.82
CA HIS A 314 -8.56 -12.36 3.52
C HIS A 314 -7.66 -11.12 3.33
N HIS A 315 -6.38 -11.27 2.97
CA HIS A 315 -5.49 -10.15 2.63
C HIS A 315 -5.73 -9.61 1.21
N THR A 316 -6.34 -10.42 0.35
CA THR A 316 -6.79 -10.04 -0.99
C THR A 316 -8.27 -9.69 -1.03
N MET A 317 -8.82 -9.33 0.12
CA MET A 317 -10.14 -8.77 0.26
C MET A 317 -9.98 -7.35 0.81
N ASN A 318 -10.86 -6.45 0.39
CA ASN A 318 -10.99 -5.15 1.04
C ASN A 318 -11.66 -5.32 2.42
N ALA A 319 -12.08 -4.23 3.06
CA ALA A 319 -12.60 -4.21 4.43
C ALA A 319 -13.69 -5.25 4.72
N MET A 320 -13.31 -6.35 5.38
CA MET A 320 -14.21 -7.43 5.84
C MET A 320 -14.50 -7.26 7.33
N GLY A 321 -15.74 -7.56 7.74
CA GLY A 321 -16.09 -7.64 9.16
C GLY A 321 -15.97 -9.07 9.70
N HIS A 322 -15.50 -9.21 10.95
CA HIS A 322 -15.36 -10.50 11.63
C HIS A 322 -16.65 -10.97 12.34
N ASP A 323 -17.56 -10.05 12.63
CA ASP A 323 -18.76 -10.31 13.45
C ASP A 323 -20.05 -10.55 12.64
N LEU A 324 -19.94 -10.69 11.31
CA LEU A 324 -21.10 -10.93 10.46
C LEU A 324 -21.48 -12.42 10.44
N PRO A 325 -22.75 -12.79 10.69
CA PRO A 325 -23.22 -14.17 10.56
C PRO A 325 -23.04 -14.71 9.14
N ASN A 326 -22.70 -15.98 9.01
CA ASN A 326 -22.59 -16.65 7.72
C ASN A 326 -23.98 -16.87 7.10
N SER A 327 -24.26 -16.20 5.98
CA SER A 327 -25.50 -16.29 5.21
C SER A 327 -25.42 -17.16 3.94
N LEU A 328 -24.27 -17.80 3.69
CA LEU A 328 -24.04 -18.59 2.47
C LEU A 328 -25.04 -19.76 2.35
N GLY A 329 -25.82 -19.78 1.27
CA GLY A 329 -26.86 -20.78 1.02
C GLY A 329 -28.09 -20.66 1.91
N VAL A 330 -28.25 -19.57 2.65
CA VAL A 330 -29.46 -19.30 3.44
C VAL A 330 -30.45 -18.52 2.57
N ASP A 331 -31.65 -19.07 2.34
CA ASP A 331 -32.74 -18.35 1.68
C ASP A 331 -33.17 -17.17 2.56
N GLN A 332 -32.80 -15.97 2.13
CA GLN A 332 -33.12 -14.72 2.81
C GLN A 332 -34.39 -14.05 2.27
N SER A 333 -35.06 -14.61 1.25
CA SER A 333 -36.14 -13.94 0.51
C SER A 333 -37.33 -13.53 1.39
N GLY A 334 -37.71 -14.40 2.33
CA GLY A 334 -38.80 -14.15 3.29
C GLY A 334 -38.48 -13.00 4.24
N VAL A 335 -37.33 -13.08 4.93
CA VAL A 335 -36.87 -12.09 5.92
C VAL A 335 -36.52 -10.76 5.24
N ALA A 336 -35.87 -10.79 4.07
CA ALA A 336 -35.50 -9.58 3.35
C ALA A 336 -36.72 -8.77 2.89
N ARG A 337 -37.84 -9.43 2.60
CA ARG A 337 -39.11 -8.74 2.29
C ARG A 337 -39.65 -8.00 3.51
N GLU A 338 -39.67 -8.63 4.67
CA GLU A 338 -40.09 -7.98 5.93
C GLU A 338 -39.14 -6.85 6.33
N LEU A 339 -37.82 -7.06 6.20
CA LEU A 339 -36.83 -6.02 6.52
C LEU A 339 -36.87 -4.83 5.56
N ARG A 340 -37.23 -5.02 4.29
CA ARG A 340 -37.45 -3.91 3.35
C ARG A 340 -38.64 -3.02 3.72
N GLU A 341 -39.65 -3.57 4.39
CA GLU A 341 -40.78 -2.78 4.91
C GLU A 341 -40.34 -1.84 6.05
N LEU A 342 -39.35 -2.26 6.84
CA LEU A 342 -38.79 -1.48 7.95
C LEU A 342 -37.63 -0.56 7.52
N PHE A 343 -36.82 -1.03 6.56
CA PHE A 343 -35.63 -0.37 6.06
C PHE A 343 -35.66 -0.40 4.53
N PRO A 344 -36.21 0.64 3.86
CA PRO A 344 -36.43 0.67 2.40
C PRO A 344 -35.17 0.54 1.52
N GLY A 345 -33.97 0.45 2.11
CA GLY A 345 -32.69 0.16 1.43
C GLY A 345 -32.04 -1.16 1.84
N TYR A 346 -32.70 -2.02 2.62
CA TYR A 346 -32.15 -3.32 3.03
C TYR A 346 -32.09 -4.28 1.84
N MET A 347 -30.92 -4.86 1.63
CA MET A 347 -30.71 -5.94 0.67
C MET A 347 -30.04 -7.12 1.35
N ALA A 348 -30.56 -8.32 1.09
CA ALA A 348 -29.91 -9.56 1.47
C ALA A 348 -28.62 -9.71 0.65
N MET A 349 -27.55 -10.16 1.31
CA MET A 349 -26.23 -10.29 0.72
C MET A 349 -25.62 -11.62 1.16
N GLY A 350 -24.81 -12.21 0.29
CA GLY A 350 -23.95 -13.34 0.65
C GLY A 350 -24.64 -14.70 0.53
N GLU A 351 -25.77 -14.79 -0.18
CA GLU A 351 -26.44 -16.07 -0.45
C GLU A 351 -25.63 -16.92 -1.43
N ASP A 352 -25.16 -16.32 -2.54
CA ASP A 352 -24.45 -16.99 -3.64
C ASP A 352 -22.92 -16.71 -3.65
N GLY A 353 -22.41 -15.94 -2.69
CA GLY A 353 -21.00 -15.60 -2.50
C GLY A 353 -20.63 -14.14 -2.75
N MET A 354 -19.34 -13.80 -2.60
CA MET A 354 -18.89 -12.39 -2.53
C MET A 354 -18.92 -11.63 -3.87
N ALA A 355 -18.99 -12.33 -5.00
CA ALA A 355 -19.12 -11.69 -6.31
C ALA A 355 -20.45 -10.92 -6.46
N GLU A 356 -21.49 -11.38 -5.76
CA GLU A 356 -22.78 -10.70 -5.66
C GLU A 356 -22.63 -9.29 -5.06
N HIS A 357 -21.77 -9.15 -4.05
CA HIS A 357 -21.63 -7.90 -3.32
C HIS A 357 -21.14 -6.76 -4.21
N GLN A 358 -20.19 -7.04 -5.10
CA GLN A 358 -19.70 -6.03 -6.02
C GLN A 358 -20.76 -5.59 -7.02
N ALA A 359 -21.58 -6.52 -7.54
CA ALA A 359 -22.67 -6.15 -8.45
C ALA A 359 -23.64 -5.18 -7.77
N HIS A 360 -23.96 -5.40 -6.50
CA HIS A 360 -24.84 -4.51 -5.73
C HIS A 360 -24.24 -3.13 -5.47
N VAL A 361 -22.93 -3.04 -5.20
CA VAL A 361 -22.22 -1.75 -5.08
C VAL A 361 -22.26 -1.00 -6.41
N GLU A 362 -22.00 -1.67 -7.53
CA GLU A 362 -22.00 -1.04 -8.87
C GLU A 362 -23.40 -0.58 -9.32
N MET A 363 -24.45 -1.29 -8.91
CA MET A 363 -25.83 -0.87 -9.15
C MET A 363 -26.25 0.32 -8.25
N GLY A 364 -25.36 0.80 -7.37
CA GLY A 364 -25.65 1.90 -6.43
C GLY A 364 -26.65 1.51 -5.35
N HIS A 365 -26.92 0.21 -5.17
CA HIS A 365 -27.90 -0.29 -4.22
C HIS A 365 -27.32 -0.42 -2.80
N VAL A 366 -26.00 -0.44 -2.65
CA VAL A 366 -25.30 -0.49 -1.36
C VAL A 366 -24.28 0.64 -1.30
N THR A 367 -24.59 1.69 -0.55
CA THR A 367 -23.61 2.67 -0.10
C THR A 367 -23.19 2.30 1.31
N GLY A 368 -21.97 1.79 1.48
CA GLY A 368 -21.38 1.60 2.81
C GLY A 368 -21.28 2.93 3.58
N PRO A 369 -20.92 2.90 4.87
CA PRO A 369 -20.62 4.12 5.60
C PRO A 369 -19.59 4.97 4.82
N PRO A 370 -19.63 6.31 4.94
CA PRO A 370 -18.61 7.16 4.35
C PRO A 370 -17.21 6.63 4.67
N ASN A 371 -16.25 6.83 3.76
CA ASN A 371 -14.86 6.47 4.02
C ASN A 371 -14.61 4.98 4.31
N THR A 372 -15.36 4.09 3.65
CA THR A 372 -15.19 2.65 3.76
C THR A 372 -14.89 2.09 2.37
N LEU A 373 -13.86 1.24 2.24
CA LEU A 373 -13.65 0.53 0.99
C LEU A 373 -14.78 -0.48 0.81
N PRO A 374 -15.49 -0.45 -0.33
CA PRO A 374 -16.40 -1.53 -0.62
C PRO A 374 -15.58 -2.84 -0.71
N MET A 375 -16.22 -3.94 -0.35
CA MET A 375 -15.74 -5.30 -0.68
C MET A 375 -15.54 -5.52 -2.19
N ALA A 376 -16.02 -4.57 -3.01
CA ALA A 376 -15.81 -4.50 -4.43
C ALA A 376 -14.33 -4.35 -4.80
N THR A 377 -14.03 -4.84 -5.99
CA THR A 377 -12.69 -5.10 -6.47
C THR A 377 -12.43 -4.32 -7.76
N GLY A 378 -11.22 -4.35 -8.30
CA GLY A 378 -10.94 -3.66 -9.58
C GLY A 378 -11.72 -4.24 -10.77
N ARG A 379 -11.77 -3.51 -11.88
CA ARG A 379 -12.31 -3.99 -13.16
C ARG A 379 -11.18 -4.41 -14.09
N GLY A 380 -11.36 -5.54 -14.77
CA GLY A 380 -10.51 -6.07 -15.83
C GLY A 380 -11.25 -6.14 -17.18
N PRO A 381 -10.60 -6.70 -18.22
CA PRO A 381 -11.16 -6.77 -19.56
C PRO A 381 -12.38 -7.70 -19.68
N TYR A 382 -12.58 -8.58 -18.70
CA TYR A 382 -13.70 -9.55 -18.65
C TYR A 382 -14.70 -9.27 -17.53
N GLY A 383 -14.68 -8.07 -16.93
CA GLY A 383 -15.55 -7.69 -15.82
C GLY A 383 -14.80 -7.54 -14.51
N ASN A 384 -15.45 -7.88 -13.41
CA ASN A 384 -14.92 -7.65 -12.06
C ASN A 384 -13.81 -8.64 -11.71
N ILE A 385 -12.68 -8.13 -11.19
CA ILE A 385 -11.55 -8.95 -10.73
C ILE A 385 -11.79 -9.23 -9.25
N GLY A 386 -12.38 -10.36 -8.85
CA GLY A 386 -12.81 -10.67 -7.47
C GLY A 386 -11.76 -10.67 -6.33
N MET A 387 -10.66 -9.92 -6.44
CA MET A 387 -9.61 -9.69 -5.46
C MET A 387 -9.42 -8.18 -5.22
N GLY A 388 -9.28 -7.79 -3.96
CA GLY A 388 -8.91 -6.45 -3.48
C GLY A 388 -7.63 -6.47 -2.65
N GLY A 389 -7.45 -5.52 -1.73
CA GLY A 389 -6.39 -5.58 -0.73
C GLY A 389 -4.98 -5.55 -1.33
N MET A 390 -4.17 -6.52 -0.91
CA MET A 390 -2.81 -6.81 -1.36
C MET A 390 -2.79 -7.50 -2.73
N PHE A 391 -3.27 -6.81 -3.76
CA PHE A 391 -3.30 -7.29 -5.14
C PHE A 391 -2.81 -6.20 -6.10
N THR A 392 -2.01 -6.59 -7.09
CA THR A 392 -1.73 -5.77 -8.27
C THR A 392 -1.47 -6.69 -9.46
N THR A 393 -1.10 -6.11 -10.60
CA THR A 393 -0.77 -6.85 -11.81
C THR A 393 0.65 -6.58 -12.26
N VAL A 394 1.31 -7.61 -12.80
CA VAL A 394 2.49 -7.49 -13.64
C VAL A 394 1.99 -7.43 -15.09
N LYS A 395 2.14 -6.26 -15.71
CA LYS A 395 1.72 -5.97 -17.08
C LYS A 395 2.95 -5.99 -17.99
N VAL A 396 3.01 -6.99 -18.87
CA VAL A 396 4.16 -7.18 -19.77
C VAL A 396 3.76 -6.92 -21.22
N ARG A 397 4.45 -5.99 -21.89
CA ARG A 397 4.19 -5.64 -23.30
C ARG A 397 5.47 -5.41 -24.09
N ASP A 398 5.47 -5.82 -25.35
CA ASP A 398 6.64 -5.69 -26.23
C ASP A 398 6.95 -4.24 -26.63
N ASN A 399 5.94 -3.36 -26.61
CA ASN A 399 6.07 -1.94 -26.95
C ASN A 399 6.46 -1.05 -25.76
N VAL A 400 6.59 -1.59 -24.55
CA VAL A 400 7.09 -0.82 -23.39
C VAL A 400 8.57 -0.52 -23.58
N HIS A 401 8.94 0.76 -23.51
CA HIS A 401 10.31 1.20 -23.67
C HIS A 401 11.08 1.15 -22.34
N ALA A 402 12.42 1.08 -22.43
CA ALA A 402 13.28 1.16 -21.26
C ALA A 402 13.03 2.47 -20.50
N GLY A 403 12.82 2.38 -19.18
CA GLY A 403 12.51 3.54 -18.34
C GLY A 403 11.05 4.00 -18.37
N ASP A 404 10.19 3.41 -19.21
CA ASP A 404 8.74 3.66 -19.18
C ASP A 404 8.06 2.73 -18.17
N PHE A 405 7.40 3.31 -17.18
CA PHE A 405 6.70 2.61 -16.10
C PHE A 405 5.18 2.88 -16.12
N SER A 406 4.68 3.53 -17.17
CA SER A 406 3.26 3.84 -17.31
C SER A 406 2.42 2.57 -17.53
N ASP A 407 1.19 2.55 -17.03
CA ASP A 407 0.26 1.43 -17.27
C ASP A 407 -0.03 1.32 -18.78
N PRO A 408 0.36 0.22 -19.45
CA PRO A 408 0.18 0.07 -20.88
C PRO A 408 -1.23 -0.41 -21.27
N GLY A 409 -2.18 -0.47 -20.32
CA GLY A 409 -3.54 -0.96 -20.53
C GLY A 409 -3.66 -2.48 -20.41
N TRP A 410 -4.72 -3.06 -20.97
CA TRP A 410 -4.98 -4.51 -20.91
C TRP A 410 -4.27 -5.29 -22.00
N TYR A 411 -3.94 -6.54 -21.72
CA TYR A 411 -3.23 -7.41 -22.65
C TYR A 411 -4.17 -7.93 -23.74
N ASP A 412 -3.75 -7.81 -25.00
CA ASP A 412 -4.46 -8.40 -26.13
C ASP A 412 -3.99 -9.85 -26.31
N ALA A 413 -4.79 -10.79 -25.79
CA ALA A 413 -4.45 -12.19 -25.80
C ALA A 413 -4.54 -12.80 -27.22
N PRO A 414 -3.55 -13.60 -27.66
CA PRO A 414 -3.59 -14.26 -28.95
C PRO A 414 -4.88 -15.07 -29.19
N VAL A 415 -5.31 -15.16 -30.45
CA VAL A 415 -6.48 -15.96 -30.83
C VAL A 415 -6.29 -17.42 -30.39
N GLY A 416 -7.26 -17.94 -29.65
CA GLY A 416 -7.24 -19.32 -29.13
C GLY A 416 -6.52 -19.49 -27.79
N SER A 417 -5.96 -18.43 -27.19
CA SER A 417 -5.33 -18.50 -25.86
C SER A 417 -6.21 -17.98 -24.72
N VAL A 418 -7.51 -17.77 -24.97
CA VAL A 418 -8.49 -17.29 -23.98
C VAL A 418 -9.49 -18.40 -23.71
N ALA A 419 -9.74 -18.69 -22.42
CA ALA A 419 -10.79 -19.60 -22.02
C ALA A 419 -12.17 -19.07 -22.47
N ALA A 420 -13.00 -19.93 -23.05
CA ALA A 420 -14.31 -19.55 -23.57
C ALA A 420 -15.38 -20.53 -23.10
N ARG A 421 -16.62 -20.02 -23.01
CA ARG A 421 -17.79 -20.85 -22.70
C ARG A 421 -18.02 -21.86 -23.83
N VAL A 422 -18.02 -23.15 -23.49
CA VAL A 422 -18.30 -24.25 -24.44
C VAL A 422 -19.77 -24.69 -24.40
N SER A 423 -20.44 -24.56 -23.26
CA SER A 423 -21.86 -24.86 -23.08
C SER A 423 -22.47 -24.00 -21.96
N SER A 424 -23.79 -23.83 -21.98
CA SER A 424 -24.58 -23.27 -20.87
C SER A 424 -25.27 -24.35 -20.02
N ASP A 425 -25.10 -25.62 -20.39
CA ASP A 425 -25.62 -26.77 -19.65
C ASP A 425 -24.62 -27.19 -18.56
N PRO A 426 -24.98 -27.15 -17.26
CA PRO A 426 -24.10 -27.56 -16.16
C PRO A 426 -23.75 -29.05 -16.18
N ASP A 427 -24.49 -29.87 -16.91
CA ASP A 427 -24.24 -31.31 -17.07
C ASP A 427 -23.58 -31.64 -18.42
N PHE A 428 -23.10 -30.63 -19.16
CA PHE A 428 -22.42 -30.80 -20.44
C PHE A 428 -21.28 -31.82 -20.35
N GLY A 429 -21.37 -32.88 -21.15
CA GLY A 429 -20.36 -33.93 -21.24
C GLY A 429 -20.38 -34.97 -20.11
N ASN A 430 -21.41 -34.99 -19.25
CA ASN A 430 -21.53 -35.93 -18.12
C ASN A 430 -20.26 -35.98 -17.25
N PRO A 431 -19.84 -34.86 -16.62
CA PRO A 431 -18.58 -34.80 -15.90
C PRO A 431 -18.56 -35.80 -14.73
N PRO A 432 -17.42 -36.48 -14.48
CA PRO A 432 -17.32 -37.39 -13.35
C PRO A 432 -17.48 -36.61 -12.04
N ARG A 433 -18.49 -36.98 -11.23
CA ARG A 433 -18.71 -36.43 -9.88
C ARG A 433 -18.55 -37.55 -8.84
N ARG A 434 -17.99 -37.20 -7.68
CA ARG A 434 -18.01 -38.09 -6.52
C ARG A 434 -19.41 -37.99 -5.91
N GLY A 435 -20.15 -39.10 -5.93
CA GLY A 435 -21.50 -39.21 -5.34
C GLY A 435 -21.49 -39.23 -3.83
#